data_AF-A0A1F2WWP3-F1
#
_entry.id   AF-A0A1F2WWP3-F1
#
_cell.length_a   1.000
_cell.length_b   1.000
_cell.length_c   1.000
_cell.angle_alpha   90.00
_cell.angle_beta   90.00
_cell.angle_gamma   90.00
#
_symmetry.space_group_name_H-M   'P 1'
#
loop_
_entity.id
_entity.type
_entity.pdbx_description
1 polymer ?
#
loop_
_entity_poly.entity_id
_entity_poly.type
_entity_poly.pdbx_seq_one_letter_code
_entity_poly.pdbx_strand_id
1 'polypeptide(L)'
;MQALLKEAVNHSFNRITVDGEMSTNDTVLFLASGASGIRPDSADMDGLRAALEAVLKRVALMMVADGEGATKIMRLRVAGAETEASAMAVARAIAGSPLVKTAMHGGDPNWGRIISSAGAAMAGRSLPKASLRLCGVTVVENGAGCAVSDADRARMTADVKLPEVDIEMDLGLGTSFTELYFADMGHEYITVNAEYHS
;
A
#
# COMPACT_ATOMS: atom_id res chain seq x y z
N MET A 1 6.49 24.77 -8.45
CA MET A 1 7.31 23.89 -7.59
C MET A 1 6.57 23.42 -6.34
N GLN A 2 5.95 24.28 -5.51
CA GLN A 2 5.22 23.81 -4.32
C GLN A 2 4.08 22.83 -4.65
N ALA A 3 3.23 23.15 -5.63
CA ALA A 3 2.13 22.27 -6.05
C ALA A 3 2.65 20.92 -6.57
N LEU A 4 3.74 20.96 -7.35
CA LEU A 4 4.44 19.79 -7.87
C LEU A 4 4.92 18.86 -6.74
N LEU A 5 5.59 19.43 -5.73
CA LEU A 5 6.05 18.66 -4.58
C LEU A 5 4.87 18.07 -3.80
N LYS A 6 3.82 18.86 -3.54
CA LYS A 6 2.64 18.40 -2.80
C LYS A 6 1.98 17.20 -3.48
N GLU A 7 1.84 17.24 -4.80
CA GLU A 7 1.29 16.15 -5.58
C GLU A 7 2.20 14.92 -5.55
N ALA A 8 3.50 15.10 -5.78
CA ALA A 8 4.45 14.00 -5.73
C ALA A 8 4.50 13.32 -4.35
N VAL A 9 4.45 14.08 -3.25
CA VAL A 9 4.35 13.56 -1.88
C VAL A 9 3.03 12.81 -1.67
N ASN A 10 1.92 13.33 -2.20
CA ASN A 10 0.61 12.67 -2.12
C ASN A 10 0.58 11.30 -2.82
N HIS A 11 1.38 11.10 -3.87
CA HIS A 11 1.48 9.84 -4.60
C HIS A 11 2.68 8.95 -4.19
N SER A 12 3.45 9.35 -3.17
CA SER A 12 4.62 8.61 -2.67
C SER A 12 4.57 8.40 -1.16
N PHE A 13 5.13 9.31 -0.36
CA PHE A 13 5.22 9.18 1.10
C PHE A 13 3.84 9.05 1.77
N ASN A 14 2.82 9.76 1.26
CA ASN A 14 1.45 9.65 1.79
C ASN A 14 0.73 8.37 1.31
N ARG A 15 1.43 7.44 0.66
CA ARG A 15 0.96 6.14 0.17
C ARG A 15 1.77 4.98 0.74
N ILE A 16 2.49 5.20 1.85
CA ILE A 16 3.21 4.13 2.55
C ILE A 16 2.82 4.06 4.04
N THR A 17 3.03 2.91 4.67
CA THR A 17 2.94 2.75 6.13
C THR A 17 3.78 1.55 6.61
N VAL A 18 4.54 1.72 7.69
CA VAL A 18 5.28 0.61 8.32
C VAL A 18 4.46 0.05 9.47
N ASP A 19 4.07 0.86 10.44
CA ASP A 19 3.36 0.46 11.66
C ASP A 19 2.00 1.18 11.83
N GLY A 20 1.81 2.31 11.13
CA GLY A 20 0.62 3.14 11.21
C GLY A 20 0.78 4.36 12.11
N GLU A 21 1.96 4.55 12.70
CA GLU A 21 2.26 5.65 13.61
C GLU A 21 2.92 6.80 12.85
N MET A 22 2.29 7.98 12.88
CA MET A 22 2.81 9.16 12.19
C MET A 22 3.80 9.90 13.11
N SER A 23 5.01 10.15 12.62
CA SER A 23 6.04 10.86 13.37
C SER A 23 5.66 12.33 13.61
N THR A 24 6.14 12.90 14.71
CA THR A 24 6.01 14.33 15.00
C THR A 24 6.95 15.21 14.15
N ASN A 25 7.85 14.59 13.38
CA ASN A 25 8.93 15.27 12.67
C ASN A 25 8.90 15.10 11.14
N ASP A 26 7.93 14.39 10.58
CA ASP A 26 7.85 14.12 9.13
C ASP A 26 7.95 15.43 8.31
N THR A 27 9.03 15.55 7.53
CA THR A 27 9.35 16.77 6.77
C THR A 27 9.95 16.42 5.41
N VAL A 28 9.43 17.04 4.34
CA VAL A 28 10.01 16.94 2.98
C VAL A 28 10.38 18.33 2.49
N LEU A 29 11.64 18.51 2.09
CA LEU A 29 12.16 19.75 1.52
C LEU A 29 12.58 19.51 0.06
N PHE A 30 12.24 20.45 -0.83
CA PHE A 30 12.64 20.42 -2.22
C PHE A 30 13.30 21.75 -2.60
N LEU A 31 14.59 21.69 -2.95
CA LEU A 31 15.39 22.86 -3.28
C LEU A 31 15.74 22.84 -4.77
N ALA A 32 15.49 23.94 -5.46
CA ALA A 32 15.82 24.12 -6.87
C ALA A 32 16.75 25.33 -7.03
N SER A 33 18.01 25.08 -7.42
CA SER A 33 19.04 26.12 -7.51
C SER A 33 18.96 26.97 -8.78
N GLY A 34 18.33 26.47 -9.84
CA GLY A 34 18.30 27.13 -11.15
C GLY A 34 19.63 27.06 -11.92
N ALA A 35 20.62 26.29 -11.44
CA ALA A 35 21.95 26.23 -12.04
C ALA A 35 21.98 25.65 -13.47
N SER A 36 20.92 24.96 -13.92
CA SER A 36 20.80 24.46 -15.30
C SER A 36 20.59 25.59 -16.32
N GLY A 37 20.16 26.77 -15.89
CA GLY A 37 19.78 27.88 -16.78
C GLY A 37 18.52 27.64 -17.62
N ILE A 38 17.89 26.46 -17.50
CA ILE A 38 16.69 26.08 -18.25
C ILE A 38 15.48 26.79 -17.65
N ARG A 39 14.65 27.38 -18.53
CA ARG A 39 13.32 27.87 -18.19
C ARG A 39 12.29 26.88 -18.72
N PRO A 40 11.75 25.99 -17.87
CA PRO A 40 10.92 24.90 -18.34
C PRO A 40 9.62 25.43 -18.93
N ASP A 41 9.24 24.89 -20.08
CA ASP A 41 7.90 25.05 -20.63
C ASP A 41 6.92 24.03 -19.99
N SER A 42 5.70 23.92 -20.53
CA SER A 42 4.72 22.96 -20.01
C SER A 42 5.16 21.50 -20.14
N ALA A 43 5.80 21.13 -21.25
CA ALA A 43 6.24 19.75 -21.48
C ALA A 43 7.42 19.39 -20.55
N ASP A 44 8.35 20.33 -20.35
CA ASP A 44 9.43 20.17 -19.38
C ASP A 44 8.90 20.01 -17.95
N MET A 45 7.84 20.77 -17.60
CA MET A 45 7.19 20.68 -16.29
C MET A 45 6.51 19.32 -16.06
N ASP A 46 5.92 18.73 -17.09
CA ASP A 46 5.33 17.39 -17.03
C ASP A 46 6.42 16.31 -16.90
N GLY A 47 7.55 16.48 -17.60
CA GLY A 47 8.72 15.62 -17.43
C GLY A 47 9.29 15.68 -16.01
N LEU A 48 9.40 16.89 -15.45
CA LEU A 48 9.85 17.10 -14.07
C LEU A 48 8.89 16.49 -13.05
N ARG A 49 7.57 16.59 -13.29
CA ARG A 49 6.54 15.94 -12.46
C ARG A 49 6.74 14.44 -12.40
N ALA A 50 6.79 13.78 -13.55
CA ALA A 50 6.96 12.35 -13.64
C ALA A 50 8.28 11.88 -12.99
N ALA A 51 9.36 12.63 -13.21
CA ALA A 51 10.65 12.33 -12.60
C ALA A 51 10.62 12.48 -11.07
N LEU A 52 10.03 13.56 -10.55
CA LEU A 52 9.93 13.79 -9.11
C LEU A 52 9.06 12.72 -8.45
N GLU A 53 7.91 12.39 -9.02
CA GLU A 53 7.04 11.32 -8.54
C GLU A 53 7.76 9.96 -8.51
N ALA A 54 8.46 9.60 -9.58
CA ALA A 54 9.20 8.34 -9.64
C ALA A 54 10.30 8.28 -8.58
N VAL A 55 11.05 9.37 -8.38
CA VAL A 55 12.11 9.44 -7.36
C VAL A 55 11.52 9.35 -5.95
N LEU A 56 10.50 10.14 -5.62
CA LEU A 56 9.90 10.11 -4.29
C LEU A 56 9.21 8.78 -4.01
N LYS A 57 8.52 8.20 -5.00
CA LYS A 57 7.92 6.85 -4.87
C LYS A 57 8.99 5.80 -4.62
N ARG A 58 10.13 5.85 -5.32
CA ARG A 58 11.26 4.95 -5.06
C ARG A 58 11.77 5.10 -3.63
N VAL A 59 11.96 6.32 -3.13
CA VAL A 59 12.41 6.56 -1.74
C VAL A 59 11.38 6.02 -0.75
N ALA A 60 10.09 6.28 -0.97
CA ALA A 60 9.03 5.77 -0.11
C ALA A 60 9.02 4.22 -0.06
N LEU A 61 9.21 3.55 -1.19
CA LEU A 61 9.32 2.07 -1.21
C LEU A 61 10.57 1.56 -0.48
N MET A 62 11.70 2.26 -0.58
CA MET A 62 12.90 1.91 0.19
C MET A 62 12.64 2.04 1.70
N MET A 63 11.90 3.06 2.14
CA MET A 63 11.52 3.20 3.56
C MET A 63 10.64 2.05 4.04
N VAL A 64 9.73 1.54 3.21
CA VAL A 64 8.90 0.37 3.56
C VAL A 64 9.75 -0.91 3.60
N ALA A 65 10.66 -1.06 2.63
CA ALA A 65 11.59 -2.19 2.56
C ALA A 65 12.52 -2.26 3.78
N ASP A 66 12.91 -1.09 4.29
CA ASP A 66 13.77 -0.89 5.46
C ASP A 66 12.95 -0.63 6.74
N GLY A 67 11.66 -0.97 6.74
CA GLY A 67 10.84 -0.90 7.94
C GLY A 67 11.41 -1.80 9.03
N GLU A 68 11.23 -1.42 10.29
CA GLU A 68 11.81 -2.13 11.44
C GLU A 68 11.39 -3.60 11.47
N GLY A 69 12.35 -4.50 11.22
CA GLY A 69 12.08 -5.95 11.15
C GLY A 69 11.21 -6.40 9.97
N ALA A 70 11.00 -5.54 8.98
CA ALA A 70 10.28 -5.86 7.76
C ALA A 70 11.05 -6.86 6.90
N THR A 71 10.34 -7.79 6.30
CA THR A 71 10.89 -8.77 5.35
C THR A 71 10.21 -8.71 3.99
N LYS A 72 9.04 -8.05 3.92
CA LYS A 72 8.19 -8.00 2.74
C LYS A 72 7.55 -6.64 2.55
N ILE A 73 7.29 -6.30 1.30
CA ILE A 73 6.51 -5.14 0.88
C ILE A 73 5.23 -5.65 0.25
N MET A 74 4.08 -5.22 0.77
CA MET A 74 2.81 -5.44 0.12
C MET A 74 2.47 -4.24 -0.75
N ARG A 75 2.11 -4.48 -2.01
CA ARG A 75 1.47 -3.50 -2.88
C ARG A 75 -0.03 -3.72 -2.84
N LEU A 76 -0.74 -2.83 -2.16
CA LEU A 76 -2.19 -2.87 -2.06
C LEU A 76 -2.83 -1.87 -3.01
N ARG A 77 -3.68 -2.36 -3.89
CA ARG A 77 -4.58 -1.55 -4.70
C ARG A 77 -6.02 -1.73 -4.22
N VAL A 78 -6.69 -0.63 -3.89
CA VAL A 78 -8.13 -0.63 -3.60
C VAL A 78 -8.83 0.19 -4.68
N ALA A 79 -9.60 -0.47 -5.52
CA ALA A 79 -10.37 0.11 -6.61
C ALA A 79 -11.89 0.03 -6.33
N GLY A 80 -12.68 0.59 -7.24
CA GLY A 80 -14.12 0.49 -7.18
C GLY A 80 -14.76 1.30 -6.05
N ALA A 81 -14.09 2.32 -5.51
CA ALA A 81 -14.66 3.15 -4.45
C ALA A 81 -15.49 4.33 -5.01
N GLU A 82 -16.42 4.85 -4.21
CA GLU A 82 -17.17 6.07 -4.53
C GLU A 82 -16.23 7.29 -4.62
N THR A 83 -15.23 7.34 -3.74
CA THR A 83 -14.23 8.42 -3.67
C THR A 83 -12.84 7.85 -3.37
N GLU A 84 -11.78 8.56 -3.77
CA GLU A 84 -10.40 8.20 -3.41
C GLU A 84 -10.22 8.16 -1.88
N ALA A 85 -10.86 9.07 -1.14
CA ALA A 85 -10.80 9.09 0.32
C ALA A 85 -11.37 7.80 0.94
N SER A 86 -12.47 7.27 0.38
CA SER A 86 -13.04 5.99 0.79
C SER A 86 -12.10 4.80 0.46
N ALA A 87 -11.52 4.79 -0.75
CA ALA A 87 -10.51 3.79 -1.12
C ALA A 87 -9.30 3.83 -0.16
N MET A 88 -8.83 5.03 0.19
CA MET A 88 -7.73 5.24 1.12
C MET A 88 -8.05 4.78 2.54
N ALA A 89 -9.26 5.03 3.03
CA ALA A 89 -9.68 4.54 4.34
C ALA A 89 -9.63 3.00 4.42
N VAL A 90 -10.14 2.32 3.39
CA VAL A 90 -10.05 0.85 3.28
C VAL A 90 -8.60 0.38 3.17
N ALA A 91 -7.79 1.03 2.32
CA ALA A 91 -6.39 0.68 2.14
C ALA A 91 -5.59 0.77 3.44
N ARG A 92 -5.78 1.86 4.20
CA ARG A 92 -5.13 2.07 5.51
C ARG A 92 -5.58 1.05 6.55
N ALA A 93 -6.87 0.69 6.57
CA ALA A 93 -7.37 -0.32 7.49
C ALA A 93 -6.78 -1.71 7.23
N ILE A 94 -6.61 -2.10 5.96
CA ILE A 94 -5.95 -3.36 5.59
C ILE A 94 -4.46 -3.29 5.96
N ALA A 95 -3.76 -2.23 5.58
CA ALA A 95 -2.32 -2.10 5.75
C ALA A 95 -1.88 -1.91 7.22
N GLY A 96 -2.73 -1.33 8.05
CA GLY A 96 -2.51 -1.17 9.49
C GLY A 96 -2.97 -2.37 10.31
N SER A 97 -3.58 -3.40 9.70
CA SER A 97 -4.10 -4.57 10.43
C SER A 97 -2.97 -5.50 10.87
N PRO A 98 -2.75 -5.71 12.19
CA PRO A 98 -1.71 -6.63 12.65
C PRO A 98 -1.94 -8.06 12.16
N LEU A 99 -3.21 -8.47 12.00
CA LEU A 99 -3.55 -9.79 11.46
C LEU A 99 -3.14 -9.92 9.99
N VAL A 100 -3.36 -8.89 9.17
CA VAL A 100 -2.90 -8.92 7.77
C VAL A 100 -1.38 -8.95 7.72
N LYS A 101 -0.71 -8.04 8.44
CA LYS A 101 0.75 -7.92 8.43
C LYS A 101 1.47 -9.19 8.91
N THR A 102 0.96 -9.83 9.97
CA THR A 102 1.52 -11.10 10.46
C THR A 102 1.25 -12.29 9.53
N ALA A 103 0.10 -12.32 8.84
CA ALA A 103 -0.16 -13.33 7.82
C ALA A 103 0.82 -13.20 6.64
N MET A 104 1.07 -11.96 6.19
CA MET A 104 2.05 -11.70 5.13
C MET A 104 3.46 -12.09 5.56
N HIS A 105 3.87 -11.75 6.79
CA HIS A 105 5.16 -12.17 7.37
C HIS A 105 5.32 -13.70 7.33
N GLY A 106 4.30 -14.43 7.79
CA GLY A 106 4.29 -15.90 7.81
C GLY A 106 4.16 -16.57 6.44
N GLY A 107 3.95 -15.80 5.36
CA GLY A 107 3.65 -16.36 4.04
C GLY A 107 2.34 -17.14 4.00
N ASP A 108 1.35 -16.72 4.80
CA ASP A 108 0.01 -17.28 4.85
C ASP A 108 -0.94 -16.44 3.97
N PRO A 109 -1.49 -16.98 2.86
CA PRO A 109 -2.39 -16.25 1.98
C PRO A 109 -3.81 -16.13 2.55
N ASN A 110 -3.92 -15.64 3.78
CA ASN A 110 -5.16 -15.53 4.55
C ASN A 110 -5.99 -14.32 4.13
N TRP A 111 -6.63 -14.45 2.98
CA TRP A 111 -7.49 -13.41 2.40
C TRP A 111 -8.68 -13.03 3.29
N GLY A 112 -9.11 -13.90 4.19
CA GLY A 112 -10.19 -13.62 5.15
C GLY A 112 -9.85 -12.45 6.07
N ARG A 113 -8.58 -12.31 6.49
CA ARG A 113 -8.10 -11.18 7.29
C ARG A 113 -8.16 -9.86 6.51
N ILE A 114 -7.86 -9.88 5.22
CA ILE A 114 -7.94 -8.73 4.32
C ILE A 114 -9.39 -8.25 4.18
N ILE A 115 -10.31 -9.18 3.88
CA ILE A 115 -11.75 -8.89 3.77
C ILE A 115 -12.32 -8.36 5.09
N SER A 116 -11.91 -8.95 6.22
CA SER A 116 -12.35 -8.51 7.55
C SER A 116 -11.92 -7.06 7.83
N SER A 117 -10.66 -6.71 7.56
CA SER A 117 -10.16 -5.33 7.72
C SER A 117 -10.85 -4.35 6.77
N ALA A 118 -11.11 -4.75 5.52
CA ALA A 118 -11.86 -3.92 4.58
C ALA A 118 -13.30 -3.66 5.06
N GLY A 119 -13.99 -4.70 5.54
CA GLY A 119 -15.34 -4.59 6.09
C GLY A 119 -15.41 -3.67 7.31
N ALA A 120 -14.44 -3.76 8.22
CA ALA A 120 -14.35 -2.91 9.40
C ALA A 120 -14.18 -1.42 9.02
N ALA A 121 -13.43 -1.12 7.96
CA ALA A 121 -13.21 0.25 7.47
C ALA A 121 -14.49 0.91 6.95
N MET A 122 -15.49 0.13 6.58
CA MET A 122 -16.77 0.63 6.07
C MET A 122 -17.90 0.61 7.09
N ALA A 123 -17.57 0.76 8.38
CA ALA A 123 -18.52 0.72 9.48
C ALA A 123 -19.83 1.48 9.16
N GLY A 124 -20.97 0.79 9.33
CA GLY A 124 -22.30 1.31 8.98
C GLY A 124 -22.84 0.85 7.61
N ARG A 125 -22.05 0.13 6.82
CA ARG A 125 -22.49 -0.54 5.57
C ARG A 125 -22.01 -1.99 5.54
N SER A 126 -22.80 -2.88 4.95
CA SER A 126 -22.31 -4.22 4.60
C SER A 126 -21.25 -4.10 3.52
N LEU A 127 -20.19 -4.90 3.58
CA LEU A 127 -19.23 -5.02 2.46
C LEU A 127 -20.03 -5.33 1.18
N PRO A 128 -19.86 -4.56 0.09
CA PRO A 128 -20.53 -4.82 -1.17
C PRO A 128 -20.05 -6.14 -1.77
N LYS A 129 -20.52 -6.44 -2.97
CA LYS A 129 -20.04 -7.55 -3.82
C LYS A 129 -18.60 -7.29 -4.29
N ALA A 130 -17.68 -7.18 -3.34
CA ALA A 130 -16.29 -6.91 -3.57
C ALA A 130 -15.60 -8.13 -4.21
N SER A 131 -14.50 -7.86 -4.90
CA SER A 131 -13.56 -8.88 -5.35
C SER A 131 -12.19 -8.65 -4.73
N LEU A 132 -11.45 -9.75 -4.55
CA LEU A 132 -10.09 -9.73 -4.03
C LEU A 132 -9.23 -10.70 -4.83
N ARG A 133 -8.10 -10.19 -5.29
CA ARG A 133 -7.02 -10.93 -5.92
C ARG A 133 -5.76 -10.81 -5.06
N LEU A 134 -5.12 -11.95 -4.80
CA LEU A 134 -3.88 -12.04 -4.05
C LEU A 134 -2.86 -12.76 -4.91
N CYS A 135 -1.70 -12.16 -5.15
CA CYS A 135 -0.66 -12.71 -6.02
C CYS A 135 -1.22 -13.13 -7.40
N GLY A 136 -2.05 -12.28 -8.00
CA GLY A 136 -2.67 -12.57 -9.29
C GLY A 136 -3.86 -13.55 -9.27
N VAL A 137 -4.15 -14.21 -8.14
CA VAL A 137 -5.23 -15.22 -7.98
C VAL A 137 -6.48 -14.61 -7.37
N THR A 138 -7.62 -14.70 -8.05
CA THR A 138 -8.92 -14.29 -7.50
C THR A 138 -9.36 -15.27 -6.41
N VAL A 139 -9.50 -14.75 -5.19
CA VAL A 139 -9.88 -15.53 -3.99
C VAL A 139 -11.27 -15.16 -3.47
N VAL A 140 -11.75 -13.96 -3.79
CA VAL A 140 -13.11 -13.51 -3.51
C VAL A 140 -13.68 -12.87 -4.76
N GLU A 141 -14.93 -13.20 -5.07
CA GLU A 141 -15.68 -12.59 -6.16
C GLU A 141 -17.14 -12.43 -5.72
N ASN A 142 -17.72 -11.28 -6.04
CA ASN A 142 -19.08 -10.94 -5.66
C ASN A 142 -19.39 -11.09 -4.15
N GLY A 143 -18.40 -10.82 -3.29
CA GLY A 143 -18.51 -10.94 -1.83
C GLY A 143 -18.48 -12.37 -1.28
N ALA A 144 -18.19 -13.37 -2.11
CA ALA A 144 -18.07 -14.78 -1.70
C ALA A 144 -16.69 -15.34 -2.05
N GLY A 145 -16.21 -16.29 -1.25
CA GLY A 145 -14.96 -17.00 -1.53
C GLY A 145 -15.06 -17.82 -2.82
N CYS A 146 -14.03 -17.72 -3.67
CA CYS A 146 -13.95 -18.46 -4.92
C CYS A 146 -13.42 -19.88 -4.71
N ALA A 147 -13.85 -20.81 -5.55
CA ALA A 147 -13.13 -22.06 -5.74
C ALA A 147 -11.81 -21.74 -6.46
N VAL A 148 -10.68 -22.02 -5.80
CA VAL A 148 -9.34 -21.82 -6.37
C VAL A 148 -8.77 -23.20 -6.72
N SER A 149 -8.28 -23.34 -7.95
CA SER A 149 -7.64 -24.59 -8.40
C SER A 149 -6.43 -24.93 -7.54
N ASP A 150 -6.06 -26.22 -7.45
CA ASP A 150 -4.87 -26.61 -6.68
C ASP A 150 -3.58 -25.98 -7.23
N ALA A 151 -3.51 -25.79 -8.55
CA ALA A 151 -2.39 -25.11 -9.21
C ALA A 151 -2.31 -23.63 -8.82
N ASP A 152 -3.45 -22.92 -8.81
CA ASP A 152 -3.49 -21.51 -8.41
C ASP A 152 -3.23 -21.33 -6.92
N ARG A 153 -3.74 -22.25 -6.08
CA ARG A 153 -3.46 -22.26 -4.63
C ARG A 153 -1.98 -22.47 -4.35
N ALA A 154 -1.34 -23.42 -5.03
CA ALA A 154 0.09 -23.67 -4.90
C ALA A 154 0.91 -22.45 -5.33
N ARG A 155 0.56 -21.83 -6.46
CA ARG A 155 1.20 -20.60 -6.95
C ARG A 155 1.06 -19.46 -5.94
N MET A 156 -0.16 -19.14 -5.51
CA MET A 156 -0.42 -18.09 -4.51
C MET A 156 0.35 -18.31 -3.20
N THR A 157 0.45 -19.56 -2.74
CA THR A 157 1.21 -19.91 -1.53
C THR A 157 2.73 -19.77 -1.71
N ALA A 158 3.24 -19.95 -2.92
CA ALA A 158 4.64 -19.68 -3.24
C ALA A 158 4.88 -18.17 -3.37
N ASP A 159 4.00 -17.46 -4.05
CA ASP A 159 4.16 -16.04 -4.37
C ASP A 159 4.03 -15.15 -3.13
N VAL A 160 3.13 -15.48 -2.18
CA VAL A 160 3.03 -14.74 -0.90
C VAL A 160 4.31 -14.85 -0.06
N LYS A 161 5.20 -15.82 -0.37
CA LYS A 161 6.51 -15.96 0.28
C LYS A 161 7.59 -15.08 -0.34
N LEU A 162 7.36 -14.48 -1.50
CA LEU A 162 8.29 -13.55 -2.12
C LEU A 162 8.41 -12.24 -1.31
N PRO A 163 9.48 -11.45 -1.54
CA PRO A 163 9.66 -10.15 -0.88
C PRO A 163 8.61 -9.10 -1.26
N GLU A 164 7.97 -9.24 -2.42
CA GLU A 164 6.91 -8.35 -2.88
C GLU A 164 5.61 -9.14 -3.04
N VAL A 165 4.52 -8.64 -2.46
CA VAL A 165 3.20 -9.29 -2.48
C VAL A 165 2.15 -8.33 -3.02
N ASP A 166 1.51 -8.70 -4.13
CA ASP A 166 0.43 -7.92 -4.73
C ASP A 166 -0.94 -8.29 -4.13
N ILE A 167 -1.69 -7.28 -3.72
CA ILE A 167 -3.05 -7.37 -3.20
C ILE A 167 -3.93 -6.39 -3.97
N GLU A 168 -4.96 -6.89 -4.64
CA GLU A 168 -5.89 -6.07 -5.42
C GLU A 168 -7.32 -6.31 -4.96
N MET A 169 -7.94 -5.27 -4.40
CA MET A 169 -9.33 -5.28 -3.97
C MET A 169 -10.15 -4.35 -4.87
N ASP A 170 -11.32 -4.81 -5.30
CA ASP A 170 -12.32 -3.97 -5.95
C ASP A 170 -13.59 -3.95 -5.11
N LEU A 171 -14.04 -2.76 -4.71
CA LEU A 171 -15.25 -2.58 -3.89
C LEU A 171 -16.55 -2.58 -4.72
N GLY A 172 -16.50 -2.35 -6.04
CA GLY A 172 -17.68 -2.34 -6.90
C GLY A 172 -18.72 -1.25 -6.60
N LEU A 173 -18.31 -0.16 -5.95
CA LEU A 173 -19.16 0.99 -5.55
C LEU A 173 -18.99 2.23 -6.46
N GLY A 174 -17.94 2.30 -7.26
CA GLY A 174 -17.62 3.46 -8.09
C GLY A 174 -16.40 3.24 -8.97
N THR A 175 -15.72 4.31 -9.36
CA THR A 175 -14.55 4.27 -10.26
C THR A 175 -13.26 4.80 -9.62
N SER A 176 -13.34 5.31 -8.39
CA SER A 176 -12.16 5.81 -7.68
C SER A 176 -11.30 4.65 -7.19
N PHE A 177 -9.99 4.89 -7.09
CA PHE A 177 -9.05 3.92 -6.56
C PHE A 177 -7.95 4.59 -5.76
N THR A 178 -7.20 3.79 -5.02
CA THR A 178 -5.91 4.18 -4.47
C THR A 178 -4.91 3.02 -4.50
N GLU A 179 -3.63 3.36 -4.34
CA GLU A 179 -2.56 2.39 -4.09
C GLU A 179 -1.89 2.75 -2.77
N LEU A 180 -1.50 1.75 -1.99
CA LEU A 180 -0.76 1.94 -0.75
C LEU A 180 0.23 0.78 -0.58
N TYR A 181 1.42 1.08 -0.06
CA TYR A 181 2.46 0.09 0.21
C TYR A 181 2.67 -0.05 1.70
N PHE A 182 2.84 -1.28 2.17
CA PHE A 182 3.05 -1.50 3.59
C PHE A 182 3.99 -2.65 3.89
N ALA A 183 4.66 -2.59 5.04
CA ALA A 183 5.55 -3.63 5.52
C ALA A 183 4.76 -4.76 6.20
N ASP A 184 5.34 -5.94 6.29
CA ASP A 184 4.84 -7.01 7.14
C ASP A 184 5.16 -6.72 8.61
N MET A 185 4.77 -7.61 9.53
CA MET A 185 5.06 -7.45 10.95
C MET A 185 5.43 -8.81 11.55
N GLY A 186 6.68 -8.92 11.98
CA GLY A 186 7.26 -10.14 12.54
C GLY A 186 7.81 -9.95 13.95
N HIS A 187 8.55 -10.95 14.43
CA HIS A 187 9.18 -10.92 15.76
C HIS A 187 10.25 -9.82 15.89
N GLU A 188 10.97 -9.52 14.81
CA GLU A 188 12.04 -8.52 14.83
C GLU A 188 11.50 -7.11 15.12
N TYR A 189 10.34 -6.75 14.55
CA TYR A 189 9.67 -5.47 14.87
C TYR A 189 9.44 -5.31 16.38
N ILE A 190 9.00 -6.39 17.05
CA ILE A 190 8.79 -6.38 18.51
C ILE A 190 10.12 -6.29 19.25
N THR A 191 11.15 -7.00 18.79
CA THR A 191 12.48 -7.01 19.42
C THR A 191 13.10 -5.61 19.39
N VAL A 192 13.10 -4.97 18.22
CA VAL A 192 13.63 -3.61 18.02
C VAL A 192 12.90 -2.60 18.93
N ASN A 193 11.57 -2.63 18.97
CA ASN A 193 10.79 -1.62 19.70
C ASN A 193 10.59 -1.89 21.20
N ALA A 194 10.76 -3.13 21.66
CA ALA A 194 10.59 -3.47 23.09
C ALA A 194 11.91 -3.42 23.86
N GLU A 195 13.04 -3.72 23.21
CA GLU A 195 14.34 -3.85 23.87
C GLU A 195 15.21 -2.60 23.74
N TYR A 196 14.94 -1.74 22.76
CA TYR A 196 15.63 -0.47 22.56
C TYR A 196 14.72 0.72 22.86
N HIS A 197 15.28 1.79 23.41
CA HIS A 197 14.62 3.10 23.43
C HIS A 197 15.03 3.82 22.14
N SER A 198 14.13 3.86 21.16
CA SER A 198 14.25 4.61 19.91
C SER A 198 13.57 5.98 19.97
#